data_AF-A0A965RVG5-F1
#
_entry.id   AF-A0A965RVG5-F1
#
_cell.length_a   1.000
_cell.length_b   1.000
_cell.length_c   1.000
_cell.angle_alpha   90.00
_cell.angle_beta   90.00
_cell.angle_gamma   90.00
#
_symmetry.space_group_name_H-M   'P 1'
#
loop_
_entity.id
_entity.type
_entity.pdbx_description
1 polymer ?
#
loop_
_entity_poly.entity_id
_entity_poly.type
_entity_poly.pdbx_seq_one_letter_code
_entity_poly.pdbx_strand_id
1 'polypeptide(L)'
;PIIGAIVYWTCSLGLRYFVPKSHREGMKFTKQQEFEKAIDSFKNSYEFFTKYRWVDNNRYLTLLSSSRMCYREMALCNIAFCYSQIGKGTKAIEYYSLVLEEFPENGLAVSGLAILNSMKEQSETSLNTKETSTNEA
;
A
#
# COMPACT_ATOMS: atom_id res chain seq x y z
N PRO A 1 15.31 -29.93 24.86
CA PRO A 1 13.94 -29.46 24.52
C PRO A 1 13.68 -27.98 24.84
N ILE A 2 13.93 -27.51 26.07
CA ILE A 2 13.61 -26.13 26.49
C ILE A 2 14.51 -25.06 25.85
N ILE A 3 15.83 -25.30 25.80
CA ILE A 3 16.80 -24.34 25.23
C ILE A 3 16.49 -24.07 23.75
N GLY A 4 16.21 -25.12 22.96
CA GLY A 4 15.82 -24.96 21.56
C GLY A 4 14.53 -24.16 21.39
N ALA A 5 13.54 -24.34 22.27
CA ALA A 5 12.31 -23.55 22.25
C ALA A 5 12.56 -22.08 22.55
N ILE A 6 13.43 -21.76 23.51
CA ILE A 6 13.82 -20.38 23.85
C ILE A 6 14.54 -19.74 22.66
N VAL A 7 15.50 -20.43 22.05
CA VAL A 7 16.23 -19.92 20.86
C VAL A 7 15.28 -19.68 19.69
N TYR A 8 14.39 -20.62 19.40
CA TYR A 8 13.40 -20.45 18.34
C TYR A 8 12.48 -19.26 18.62
N TRP A 9 12.00 -19.13 19.86
CA TRP A 9 11.11 -18.04 20.25
C TRP A 9 11.78 -16.66 20.15
N THR A 10 13.02 -16.52 20.62
CA THR A 10 13.76 -15.24 20.51
C THR A 10 14.08 -14.90 19.06
N CYS A 11 14.48 -15.87 18.23
CA CYS A 11 14.71 -15.68 16.80
C CYS A 11 13.43 -15.27 16.07
N SER A 12 12.32 -15.95 16.31
CA SER A 12 11.04 -15.65 15.66
C SER A 12 10.47 -14.30 16.09
N LEU A 13 10.62 -13.90 17.35
CA LEU A 13 10.29 -12.54 17.81
C LEU A 13 11.18 -11.48 17.15
N GLY A 14 12.49 -11.75 17.06
CA GLY A 14 13.44 -10.87 16.38
C GLY A 14 13.05 -10.64 14.92
N LEU A 15 12.79 -11.71 14.17
CA LEU A 15 12.34 -11.62 12.78
C LEU A 15 11.04 -10.83 12.65
N ARG A 16 10.03 -11.15 13.46
CA ARG A 16 8.74 -10.45 13.45
C ARG A 16 8.88 -8.97 13.80
N TYR A 17 9.84 -8.61 14.64
CA TYR A 17 10.12 -7.23 14.99
C TYR A 17 10.93 -6.51 13.90
N PHE A 18 12.09 -7.01 13.49
CA PHE A 18 12.97 -6.22 12.62
C PHE A 18 12.56 -6.24 11.15
N VAL A 19 12.04 -7.35 10.64
CA VAL A 19 11.83 -7.53 9.20
C VAL A 19 10.74 -6.59 8.65
N PRO A 20 9.52 -6.51 9.20
CA PRO A 20 8.50 -5.60 8.69
C PRO A 20 8.57 -4.21 9.35
N LYS A 21 9.74 -3.76 9.85
CA LYS A 21 9.87 -2.50 10.60
C LYS A 21 9.35 -1.30 9.81
N SER A 22 9.82 -1.11 8.58
CA SER A 22 9.39 0.01 7.72
C SER A 22 7.90 -0.04 7.39
N HIS A 23 7.33 -1.25 7.22
CA HIS A 23 5.89 -1.38 7.02
C HIS A 23 5.09 -0.91 8.25
N ARG A 24 5.54 -1.27 9.45
CA ARG A 24 4.89 -0.82 10.69
C ARG A 24 5.06 0.68 10.92
N GLU A 25 6.19 1.25 10.53
CA GLU A 25 6.39 2.71 10.52
C GLU A 25 5.41 3.40 9.58
N GLY A 26 5.24 2.87 8.35
CA GLY A 26 4.22 3.35 7.42
C GLY A 26 2.83 3.33 8.03
N MET A 27 2.42 2.21 8.64
CA MET A 27 1.12 2.12 9.34
C MET A 27 0.99 3.10 10.51
N LYS A 28 2.08 3.37 11.23
CA LYS A 28 2.10 4.37 12.31
C LYS A 28 1.89 5.77 11.75
N PHE A 29 2.63 6.16 10.71
CA PHE A 29 2.49 7.46 10.05
C PHE A 29 1.10 7.64 9.43
N THR A 30 0.52 6.60 8.82
CA THR A 30 -0.87 6.64 8.31
C THR A 30 -1.87 6.95 9.41
N LYS A 31 -1.74 6.33 10.60
CA LYS A 31 -2.60 6.63 11.75
C LYS A 31 -2.43 8.05 12.27
N GLN A 32 -1.24 8.62 12.10
CA GLN A 32 -0.92 10.01 12.44
C GLN A 32 -1.27 11.01 11.33
N GLN A 33 -1.83 10.53 10.20
CA GLN A 33 -2.12 11.33 9.00
C GLN A 33 -0.88 11.98 8.37
N GLU A 34 0.32 11.50 8.70
CA GLU A 34 1.59 11.93 8.10
C GLU A 34 1.83 11.17 6.79
N PHE A 35 0.96 11.39 5.81
CA PHE A 35 0.88 10.56 4.60
C PHE A 35 2.14 10.61 3.73
N GLU A 36 2.86 11.73 3.63
CA GLU A 36 4.13 11.76 2.90
C GLU A 36 5.18 10.84 3.52
N LYS A 37 5.34 10.86 4.85
CA LYS A 37 6.27 9.95 5.54
C LYS A 37 5.82 8.50 5.47
N ALA A 38 4.51 8.26 5.47
CA ALA A 38 3.95 6.93 5.28
C ALA A 38 4.34 6.37 3.90
N ILE A 39 4.23 7.18 2.84
CA ILE A 39 4.63 6.79 1.47
C ILE A 39 6.08 6.33 1.44
N ASP A 40 7.01 7.10 2.01
CA ASP A 40 8.43 6.74 2.00
C ASP A 40 8.68 5.44 2.78
N SER A 41 8.00 5.26 3.91
CA SER A 41 8.09 4.04 4.72
C SER A 41 7.55 2.81 3.97
N PHE A 42 6.45 2.95 3.24
CA PHE A 42 5.90 1.86 2.42
C PHE A 42 6.74 1.58 1.18
N LYS A 43 7.37 2.57 0.56
CA LYS A 43 8.35 2.34 -0.52
C LYS A 43 9.53 1.51 -0.04
N ASN A 44 10.11 1.89 1.11
CA ASN A 44 11.17 1.11 1.75
C ASN A 44 10.72 -0.33 2.08
N SER A 45 9.48 -0.49 2.55
CA SER A 45 8.88 -1.81 2.76
C SER A 45 8.79 -2.61 1.46
N TYR A 46 8.27 -2.01 0.40
CA TYR A 46 8.12 -2.66 -0.90
C TYR A 46 9.46 -3.08 -1.49
N GLU A 47 10.47 -2.20 -1.44
CA GLU A 47 11.83 -2.48 -1.91
C GLU A 47 12.46 -3.64 -1.13
N PHE A 48 12.35 -3.62 0.20
CA PHE A 48 12.88 -4.69 1.05
C PHE A 48 12.27 -6.05 0.70
N PHE A 49 10.94 -6.15 0.63
CA PHE A 49 10.27 -7.43 0.35
C PHE A 49 10.36 -7.84 -1.12
N THR A 50 10.62 -6.89 -2.03
CA THR A 50 10.97 -7.21 -3.42
C THR A 50 12.37 -7.81 -3.50
N LYS A 51 13.36 -7.20 -2.82
CA LYS A 51 14.73 -7.73 -2.74
C LYS A 51 14.79 -9.10 -2.07
N TYR A 52 14.01 -9.28 -1.00
CA TYR A 52 13.96 -10.53 -0.23
C TYR A 52 12.63 -11.25 -0.40
N ARG A 53 12.23 -11.49 -1.66
CA ARG A 53 10.93 -12.12 -2.01
C ARG A 53 10.67 -13.44 -1.29
N TRP A 54 11.72 -14.23 -1.03
CA TRP A 54 11.60 -15.48 -0.29
C TRP A 54 11.07 -15.30 1.14
N VAL A 55 11.32 -14.15 1.77
CA VAL A 55 10.83 -13.83 3.12
C VAL A 55 9.32 -13.61 3.11
N ASP A 56 8.80 -12.87 2.11
CA ASP A 56 7.37 -12.57 1.97
C ASP A 56 6.57 -13.80 1.51
N ASN A 57 7.16 -14.63 0.65
CA ASN A 57 6.59 -15.90 0.22
C ASN A 57 6.48 -16.90 1.38
N ASN A 58 7.47 -16.91 2.28
CA ASN A 58 7.49 -17.80 3.47
C ASN A 58 7.08 -17.08 4.75
N ARG A 59 6.28 -16.01 4.66
CA ARG A 59 5.88 -15.14 5.80
C ARG A 59 5.21 -15.89 6.96
N TYR A 60 4.58 -17.02 6.70
CA TYR A 60 4.00 -17.86 7.75
C TYR A 60 5.09 -18.49 8.65
N LEU A 61 6.29 -18.75 8.12
CA LEU A 61 7.45 -19.23 8.87
C LEU A 61 8.29 -18.08 9.42
N THR A 62 8.57 -17.07 8.59
CA THR A 62 9.52 -16.01 8.93
C THR A 62 8.90 -14.92 9.80
N LEU A 63 7.62 -14.61 9.60
CA LEU A 63 6.92 -13.51 10.26
C LEU A 63 5.74 -13.97 11.11
N LEU A 64 5.42 -15.28 11.08
CA LEU A 64 4.23 -15.85 11.71
C LEU A 64 2.95 -15.11 11.30
N SER A 65 2.88 -14.69 10.03
CA SER A 65 1.75 -13.96 9.46
C SER A 65 0.88 -14.89 8.62
N SER A 66 -0.42 -14.90 8.91
CA SER A 66 -1.45 -15.64 8.16
C SER A 66 -2.19 -14.79 7.13
N SER A 67 -1.79 -13.52 6.93
CA SER A 67 -2.44 -12.63 5.95
C SER A 67 -2.38 -13.25 4.55
N ARG A 68 -3.52 -13.23 3.84
CA ARG A 68 -3.57 -13.58 2.40
C ARG A 68 -2.75 -12.60 1.57
N MET A 69 -2.82 -11.32 1.92
CA MET A 69 -2.07 -10.25 1.27
C MET A 69 -0.60 -10.29 1.68
N CYS A 70 0.31 -10.31 0.71
CA CYS A 70 1.75 -10.22 0.97
C CYS A 70 2.17 -8.77 1.30
N TYR A 71 3.35 -8.57 1.89
CA TYR A 71 3.80 -7.23 2.28
C TYR A 71 4.03 -6.30 1.10
N ARG A 72 4.43 -6.82 -0.06
CA ARG A 72 4.55 -6.03 -1.30
C ARG A 72 3.19 -5.48 -1.74
N GLU A 73 2.20 -6.36 -1.78
CA GLU A 73 0.82 -6.02 -2.13
C GLU A 73 0.23 -5.00 -1.15
N MET A 74 0.38 -5.25 0.16
CA MET A 74 -0.04 -4.29 1.21
C MET A 74 0.66 -2.93 1.06
N ALA A 75 1.97 -2.92 0.80
CA ALA A 75 2.72 -1.69 0.66
C ALA A 75 2.24 -0.86 -0.55
N LEU A 76 2.03 -1.48 -1.71
CA LEU A 76 1.53 -0.78 -2.89
C LEU A 76 0.12 -0.21 -2.67
N CYS A 77 -0.81 -1.01 -2.10
CA CYS A 77 -2.14 -0.52 -1.74
C CYS A 77 -2.07 0.68 -0.79
N ASN A 78 -1.20 0.62 0.21
CA ASN A 78 -1.06 1.69 1.19
C ASN A 78 -0.42 2.95 0.58
N ILE A 79 0.53 2.82 -0.34
CA ILE A 79 1.09 3.97 -1.09
C ILE A 79 -0.02 4.65 -1.90
N ALA A 80 -0.82 3.88 -2.63
CA ALA A 80 -1.94 4.40 -3.41
C ALA A 80 -2.96 5.12 -2.52
N PHE A 81 -3.31 4.50 -1.38
CA PHE A 81 -4.15 5.13 -0.37
C PHE A 81 -3.56 6.45 0.14
N CYS A 82 -2.29 6.49 0.54
CA CYS A 82 -1.68 7.72 1.02
C CYS A 82 -1.65 8.82 -0.05
N TYR A 83 -1.41 8.49 -1.33
CA TYR A 83 -1.52 9.46 -2.42
C TYR A 83 -2.95 9.99 -2.60
N SER A 84 -3.97 9.17 -2.40
CA SER A 84 -5.37 9.63 -2.47
C SER A 84 -5.71 10.60 -1.34
N GLN A 85 -5.17 10.38 -0.13
CA GLN A 85 -5.42 11.24 1.02
C GLN A 85 -4.79 12.64 0.88
N ILE A 86 -3.68 12.78 0.15
CA ILE A 86 -3.01 14.07 -0.09
C ILE A 86 -3.41 14.73 -1.42
N GLY A 87 -4.53 14.30 -2.02
CA GLY A 87 -5.06 14.89 -3.25
C GLY A 87 -4.27 14.59 -4.52
N LYS A 88 -3.29 13.67 -4.47
CA LYS A 88 -2.49 13.26 -5.63
C LYS A 88 -3.14 12.08 -6.35
N GLY A 89 -4.36 12.29 -6.83
CA GLY A 89 -5.21 11.25 -7.42
C GLY A 89 -4.58 10.52 -8.61
N THR A 90 -3.83 11.23 -9.46
CA THR A 90 -3.10 10.62 -10.59
C THR A 90 -2.09 9.57 -10.12
N LYS A 91 -1.27 9.90 -9.12
CA LYS A 91 -0.33 8.93 -8.51
C LYS A 91 -1.05 7.80 -7.81
N ALA A 92 -2.18 8.07 -7.16
CA ALA A 92 -2.97 7.02 -6.54
C ALA A 92 -3.48 6.01 -7.60
N ILE A 93 -3.94 6.49 -8.75
CA ILE A 93 -4.34 5.64 -9.89
C ILE A 93 -3.15 4.82 -10.41
N GLU A 94 -1.99 5.45 -10.61
CA GLU A 94 -0.77 4.76 -11.06
C GLU A 94 -0.42 3.59 -10.12
N TYR A 95 -0.39 3.83 -8.81
CA TYR A 95 -0.04 2.80 -7.83
C TYR A 95 -1.12 1.72 -7.69
N TYR A 96 -2.41 2.05 -7.72
CA TYR A 96 -3.45 1.02 -7.74
C TYR A 96 -3.43 0.18 -9.03
N SER A 97 -3.10 0.79 -10.17
CA SER A 97 -2.93 0.05 -11.42
C SER A 97 -1.75 -0.93 -11.33
N LEU A 98 -0.63 -0.49 -10.74
CA LEU A 98 0.52 -1.35 -10.46
C LEU A 98 0.17 -2.51 -9.51
N VAL A 99 -0.69 -2.26 -8.50
CA VAL A 99 -1.21 -3.35 -7.65
C VAL A 99 -1.91 -4.40 -8.51
N LEU A 100 -2.78 -4.01 -9.44
CA LEU A 100 -3.54 -4.97 -10.25
C LEU A 100 -2.68 -5.65 -11.32
N GLU A 101 -1.62 -5.01 -11.80
CA GLU A 101 -0.63 -5.65 -12.68
C GLU A 101 0.08 -6.81 -11.96
N GLU A 102 0.47 -6.61 -10.70
CA GLU A 102 1.16 -7.63 -9.90
C GLU A 102 0.22 -8.60 -9.18
N PHE A 103 -0.96 -8.14 -8.78
CA PHE A 103 -1.94 -8.82 -7.93
C PHE A 103 -3.36 -8.59 -8.49
N PRO A 104 -3.74 -9.28 -9.58
CA PRO A 104 -4.99 -9.00 -10.31
C PRO A 104 -6.28 -9.17 -9.48
N GLU A 105 -6.25 -9.97 -8.42
CA GLU A 105 -7.41 -10.23 -7.55
C GLU A 105 -7.52 -9.23 -6.38
N ASN A 106 -6.72 -8.16 -6.35
CA ASN A 106 -6.70 -7.24 -5.23
C ASN A 106 -7.96 -6.34 -5.20
N GLY A 107 -8.91 -6.70 -4.34
CA GLY A 107 -10.18 -5.96 -4.20
C GLY A 107 -10.04 -4.51 -3.72
N LEU A 108 -8.97 -4.17 -2.99
CA LEU A 108 -8.72 -2.79 -2.55
C LEU A 108 -8.36 -1.90 -3.74
N ALA A 109 -7.51 -2.40 -4.65
CA ALA A 109 -7.10 -1.67 -5.83
C ALA A 109 -8.23 -1.51 -6.84
N VAL A 110 -9.03 -2.55 -7.07
CA VAL A 110 -10.25 -2.46 -7.90
C VAL A 110 -11.18 -1.36 -7.36
N SER A 111 -11.48 -1.42 -6.05
CA SER A 111 -12.35 -0.43 -5.40
C SER A 111 -11.76 0.98 -5.44
N GLY A 112 -10.46 1.11 -5.18
CA GLY A 112 -9.75 2.39 -5.17
C GLY A 112 -9.75 3.07 -6.54
N LEU A 113 -9.51 2.32 -7.62
CA LEU A 113 -9.58 2.85 -8.99
C LEU A 113 -10.98 3.30 -9.37
N ALA A 114 -12.01 2.52 -9.03
CA ALA A 114 -13.40 2.88 -9.34
C ALA A 114 -13.78 4.23 -8.70
N ILE A 115 -13.39 4.44 -7.43
CA ILE A 115 -13.65 5.71 -6.73
C ILE A 115 -12.89 6.86 -7.41
N LEU A 116 -11.59 6.70 -7.68
CA LEU A 116 -10.76 7.78 -8.25
C LEU A 116 -11.18 8.14 -9.68
N ASN A 117 -11.55 7.16 -10.50
CA ASN A 117 -12.01 7.40 -11.87
C ASN A 117 -13.37 8.12 -11.88
N SER A 118 -14.31 7.74 -11.01
CA SER A 118 -15.59 8.46 -10.92
C SER A 118 -15.42 9.92 -10.47
N MET A 119 -14.50 10.19 -9.54
CA MET A 119 -14.15 11.56 -9.15
C MET A 119 -13.52 12.36 -10.32
N LYS A 120 -12.70 11.71 -11.13
CA LYS A 120 -12.07 12.32 -12.32
C LYS A 120 -13.08 12.65 -13.41
N GLU A 121 -14.01 11.74 -13.70
CA GLU A 121 -15.08 11.96 -14.67
C GLU A 121 -16.00 13.12 -14.26
N GLN A 122 -16.32 13.22 -12.96
CA GLN A 122 -17.09 14.33 -12.42
C GLN A 122 -16.37 15.69 -12.58
N SER A 123 -15.06 15.73 -12.33
CA SER A 123 -14.30 16.97 -12.48
C SER A 123 -14.20 17.41 -13.94
N GLU A 124 -13.99 16.49 -14.88
CA GLU A 124 -13.97 16.76 -16.32
C GLU A 124 -15.34 17.23 -16.83
N THR A 125 -16.43 16.60 -16.39
CA THR A 125 -17.80 17.00 -16.74
C THR A 125 -18.12 18.41 -16.24
N SER A 126 -17.66 18.75 -15.02
CA SER A 126 -17.88 20.07 -14.42
C SER A 126 -17.12 21.20 -15.14
N LEU A 127 -15.98 20.90 -15.75
CA LEU A 127 -15.18 21.86 -16.52
C LEU A 127 -15.83 22.13 -17.89
N ASN A 128 -16.26 21.08 -18.59
CA ASN A 128 -16.86 21.21 -19.92
C ASN A 128 -18.19 21.99 -19.91
N THR A 129 -18.97 21.84 -18.82
CA THR A 129 -20.25 22.57 -18.64
C THR A 129 -20.04 24.07 -18.41
N LYS A 130 -18.92 24.47 -17.77
CA LYS A 130 -18.58 25.89 -17.58
C LYS A 130 -18.14 26.55 -18.88
N GLU A 131 -17.30 25.88 -19.68
CA GLU A 131 -16.81 26.42 -20.96
C GLU A 131 -17.93 26.63 -21.98
N THR A 132 -18.92 25.73 -22.03
CA THR A 132 -20.10 25.89 -22.89
C THR A 132 -20.97 27.07 -22.45
N SER A 133 -21.16 27.29 -21.14
CA SER A 133 -21.92 28.45 -20.64
C SER A 133 -21.24 29.81 -20.85
N THR A 134 -19.92 29.86 -20.99
CA THR A 134 -19.17 31.10 -21.25
C THR A 134 -19.01 31.44 -22.73
N ASN A 135 -19.16 30.46 -23.63
CA ASN A 135 -19.06 30.67 -25.07
C ASN A 135 -20.41 31.03 -25.73
N GLU A 136 -21.52 30.96 -24.98
CA GLU A 136 -22.87 31.33 -25.43
C GLU A 136 -23.35 32.69 -24.90
N ALA A 137 -22.48 33.45 -24.21
CA ALA A 137 -22.73 34.80 -23.69
C ALA A 137 -21.86 35.84 -24.42
#